data_AF-A0A947C457-F1
#
_entry.id   AF-A0A947C457-F1
#
_cell.length_a   1.000
_cell.length_b   1.000
_cell.length_c   1.000
_cell.angle_alpha   90.00
_cell.angle_beta   90.00
_cell.angle_gamma   90.00
#
_symmetry.space_group_name_H-M   'P 1'
#
loop_
_entity.id
_entity.type
_entity.pdbx_description
1 polymer ?
#
loop_
_entity_poly.entity_id
_entity_poly.type
_entity_poly.pdbx_seq_one_letter_code
_entity_poly.pdbx_strand_id
1 'polypeptide(L)'
;MTEAMSNSRSLLLDKRGVVFLELLIAFVPMWTFFLCVLQLAFIGHADLMVKHSADSAARSAVVVLPDDPNEYGGEAEMSLDRNPVTASDLGIVLGRIGSTVGARPSEARVLTAFSREALVNLGRSRLNTIRLAAHVPLMPLAPVNVGHDSRPSIGKAIGSERKLLSAFYYQPFALAVTFPGLQGVVATGPEITARVTYAYQCTVPLARRIICQSFADLAIKEELGEAFLPLVQSLVGGRFRGLQHETTLLIQDAPYEYRARGY
;
A
#
# COMPACT_ATOMS: atom_id res chain seq x y z
N MET A 1 34.21 -37.37 41.92
CA MET A 1 33.83 -36.87 40.58
C MET A 1 32.83 -37.83 39.89
N THR A 2 31.93 -38.47 40.65
CA THR A 2 31.07 -39.57 40.15
C THR A 2 29.58 -39.39 40.48
N GLU A 3 29.18 -38.36 41.24
CA GLU A 3 27.76 -38.13 41.59
C GLU A 3 26.97 -37.35 40.53
N ALA A 4 27.63 -36.71 39.54
CA ALA A 4 26.95 -35.88 38.55
C ALA A 4 26.15 -36.69 37.48
N MET A 5 26.32 -38.02 37.37
CA MET A 5 25.68 -38.83 36.32
C MET A 5 24.38 -39.53 36.73
N SER A 6 23.99 -39.50 38.01
CA SER A 6 22.78 -40.21 38.49
C SER A 6 21.46 -39.47 38.20
N ASN A 7 21.48 -38.14 38.08
CA ASN A 7 20.25 -37.33 37.95
C ASN A 7 19.63 -37.29 36.54
N SER A 8 20.38 -37.59 35.48
CA SER A 8 19.87 -37.47 34.10
C SER A 8 18.90 -38.58 33.70
N ARG A 9 18.90 -39.73 34.40
CA ARG A 9 17.99 -40.84 34.09
C ARG A 9 16.56 -40.64 34.63
N SER A 10 16.37 -39.73 35.59
CA SER A 10 15.04 -39.47 36.17
C SER A 10 14.18 -38.54 35.31
N LEU A 11 14.77 -37.72 34.43
CA LEU A 11 14.02 -36.79 33.58
C LEU A 11 13.32 -37.48 32.40
N LEU A 12 13.87 -38.57 31.88
CA LEU A 12 13.29 -39.32 30.76
C LEU A 12 12.12 -40.23 31.17
N LEU A 13 11.96 -40.52 32.45
CA LEU A 13 10.87 -41.32 33.01
C LEU A 13 9.72 -40.47 33.58
N ASP A 14 9.88 -39.14 33.62
CA ASP A 14 8.86 -38.25 34.17
C ASP A 14 7.70 -38.06 33.17
N LYS A 15 6.60 -38.77 33.42
CA LYS A 15 5.37 -38.73 32.62
C LYS A 15 4.69 -37.35 32.61
N ARG A 16 5.06 -36.44 33.52
CA ARG A 16 4.49 -35.08 33.57
C ARG A 16 4.84 -34.25 32.33
N GLY A 17 5.96 -34.55 31.67
CA GLY A 17 6.35 -33.89 30.42
C GLY A 17 5.52 -34.30 29.19
N VAL A 18 4.91 -35.49 29.21
CA VAL A 18 4.15 -36.03 28.07
C VAL A 18 2.90 -35.20 27.79
N VAL A 19 2.16 -34.82 28.84
CA VAL A 19 0.95 -33.99 28.71
C VAL A 19 1.28 -32.61 28.11
N PHE A 20 2.43 -32.04 28.48
CA PHE A 20 2.88 -30.76 27.90
C PHE A 20 3.22 -30.90 26.41
N LEU A 21 3.88 -32.00 26.02
CA LEU A 21 4.19 -32.27 24.61
C LEU A 21 2.91 -32.47 23.78
N GLU A 22 1.94 -33.24 24.29
CA GLU A 22 0.64 -33.43 23.64
C GLU A 22 -0.09 -32.10 23.44
N LEU A 23 -0.12 -31.25 24.49
CA LEU A 23 -0.69 -29.90 24.39
C LEU A 23 0.05 -29.05 23.36
N LEU A 24 1.38 -29.09 23.33
CA LEU A 24 2.18 -28.30 22.39
C LEU A 24 1.91 -28.73 20.95
N ILE A 25 1.85 -30.03 20.68
CA ILE A 25 1.56 -30.59 19.35
C ILE A 25 0.16 -30.17 18.88
N ALA A 26 -0.84 -30.12 19.76
CA ALA A 26 -2.19 -29.66 19.42
C ALA A 26 -2.28 -28.12 19.30
N PHE A 27 -1.56 -27.38 20.15
CA PHE A 27 -1.64 -25.93 20.23
C PHE A 27 -1.01 -25.24 19.02
N VAL A 28 0.16 -25.68 18.56
CA VAL A 28 0.87 -25.06 17.43
C VAL A 28 0.03 -24.96 16.14
N PRO A 29 -0.62 -26.04 15.64
CA PRO A 29 -1.45 -25.96 14.43
C PRO A 29 -2.71 -25.11 14.65
N MET A 30 -3.37 -25.21 15.81
CA MET A 30 -4.53 -24.38 16.14
C MET A 30 -4.17 -22.89 16.16
N TRP A 31 -3.08 -22.53 16.82
CA TRP A 31 -2.55 -21.17 16.84
C TRP A 31 -2.15 -20.68 15.45
N THR A 32 -1.49 -21.53 14.65
CA THR A 32 -1.12 -21.20 13.27
C THR A 32 -2.34 -20.93 12.41
N PHE A 33 -3.38 -21.77 12.50
CA PHE A 33 -4.63 -21.57 11.78
C PHE A 33 -5.28 -20.24 12.17
N PHE A 34 -5.35 -19.94 13.46
CA PHE A 34 -5.87 -18.66 13.95
C PHE A 34 -5.10 -17.46 13.37
N LEU A 35 -3.77 -17.51 13.34
CA LEU A 35 -2.96 -16.45 12.72
C LEU A 35 -3.22 -16.31 11.22
N CYS A 36 -3.43 -17.42 10.50
CA CYS A 36 -3.81 -17.38 9.09
C CYS A 36 -5.18 -16.72 8.87
N VAL A 37 -6.18 -17.03 9.70
CA VAL A 37 -7.50 -16.39 9.63
C VAL A 37 -7.41 -14.89 9.90
N LEU A 38 -6.65 -14.46 10.91
CA LEU A 38 -6.41 -13.04 11.17
C LEU A 38 -5.75 -12.33 9.98
N GLN A 39 -4.73 -12.95 9.38
CA GLN A 39 -4.05 -12.38 8.21
C GLN A 39 -4.99 -12.27 7.01
N LEU A 40 -5.88 -13.25 6.79
CA LEU A 40 -6.90 -13.19 5.74
C LEU A 40 -7.92 -12.09 6.01
N ALA A 41 -8.37 -11.91 7.26
CA ALA A 41 -9.27 -10.82 7.63
C ALA A 41 -8.65 -9.44 7.32
N PHE A 42 -7.36 -9.24 7.61
CA PHE A 42 -6.67 -8.00 7.25
C PHE A 42 -6.52 -7.80 5.74
N ILE A 43 -6.26 -8.88 4.98
CA ILE A 43 -6.23 -8.81 3.51
C ILE A 43 -7.61 -8.43 2.96
N GLY A 44 -8.69 -9.00 3.50
CA GLY A 44 -10.06 -8.65 3.12
C GLY A 44 -10.41 -7.19 3.44
N HIS A 45 -9.96 -6.66 4.57
CA HIS A 45 -10.12 -5.25 4.90
C HIS A 45 -9.35 -4.34 3.91
N ALA A 46 -8.10 -4.71 3.59
CA ALA A 46 -7.30 -3.98 2.62
C ALA A 46 -7.93 -4.00 1.22
N ASP A 47 -8.53 -5.12 0.80
CA ASP A 47 -9.23 -5.25 -0.48
C ASP A 47 -10.43 -4.27 -0.57
N LEU A 48 -11.20 -4.13 0.52
CA LEU A 48 -12.29 -3.15 0.59
C LEU A 48 -11.79 -1.70 0.47
N MET A 49 -10.64 -1.38 1.08
CA MET A 49 -10.04 -0.05 0.96
C MET A 49 -9.51 0.22 -0.45
N VAL A 50 -8.93 -0.79 -1.13
CA VAL A 50 -8.49 -0.69 -2.54
C VAL A 50 -9.69 -0.48 -3.47
N LYS A 51 -10.81 -1.15 -3.22
CA LYS A 51 -12.08 -0.90 -3.93
C LYS A 51 -12.53 0.56 -3.81
N HIS A 52 -12.56 1.08 -2.58
CA HIS A 52 -12.93 2.48 -2.36
C HIS A 52 -11.92 3.45 -2.97
N SER A 53 -10.63 3.11 -2.95
CA SER A 53 -9.58 3.86 -3.62
C SER A 53 -9.77 3.92 -5.14
N ALA A 54 -10.20 2.84 -5.77
CA ALA A 54 -10.49 2.81 -7.20
C ALA A 54 -11.71 3.66 -7.56
N ASP A 55 -12.78 3.61 -6.76
CA ASP A 55 -13.95 4.49 -6.92
C ASP A 55 -13.56 5.98 -6.74
N SER A 56 -12.77 6.29 -5.72
CA SER A 56 -12.24 7.65 -5.49
C SER A 56 -11.40 8.13 -6.68
N ALA A 57 -10.52 7.28 -7.20
CA ALA A 57 -9.70 7.58 -8.38
C ALA A 57 -10.55 7.80 -9.63
N ALA A 58 -11.53 6.93 -9.90
CA ALA A 58 -12.41 7.05 -11.05
C ALA A 58 -13.23 8.34 -11.01
N ARG A 59 -13.80 8.69 -9.84
CA ARG A 59 -14.56 9.93 -9.65
C ARG A 59 -13.68 11.16 -9.87
N SER A 60 -12.46 11.13 -9.34
CA SER A 60 -11.50 12.21 -9.58
C SER A 60 -11.14 12.30 -11.06
N ALA A 61 -10.92 11.17 -11.74
CA ALA A 61 -10.51 11.15 -13.14
C ALA A 61 -11.57 11.72 -14.07
N VAL A 62 -12.85 11.37 -13.84
CA VAL A 62 -13.98 11.89 -14.62
C VAL A 62 -14.08 13.42 -14.56
N VAL A 63 -13.73 14.03 -13.43
CA VAL A 63 -13.75 15.49 -13.28
C VAL A 63 -12.46 16.11 -13.80
N VAL A 64 -11.32 15.53 -13.42
CA VAL A 64 -9.99 16.12 -13.65
C VAL A 64 -9.52 15.97 -15.09
N LEU A 65 -9.96 14.97 -15.85
CA LEU A 65 -9.52 14.78 -17.25
C LEU A 65 -10.08 15.80 -18.25
N PRO A 66 -11.38 16.15 -18.23
CA PRO A 66 -11.95 17.15 -19.13
C PRO A 66 -11.81 18.60 -18.63
N ASP A 67 -11.28 18.81 -17.42
CA ASP A 67 -11.18 20.14 -16.79
C ASP A 67 -10.26 21.11 -17.57
N ASP A 68 -10.32 22.41 -17.29
CA ASP A 68 -9.53 23.43 -18.00
C ASP A 68 -8.01 23.17 -17.86
N PRO A 69 -7.24 23.07 -18.97
CA PRO A 69 -5.78 22.97 -18.94
C PRO A 69 -5.06 23.99 -18.05
N ASN A 70 -5.61 25.19 -17.87
CA ASN A 70 -4.98 26.25 -17.07
C ASN A 70 -4.84 25.90 -15.58
N GLU A 71 -5.72 25.06 -15.03
CA GLU A 71 -5.65 24.58 -13.64
C GLU A 71 -4.55 23.52 -13.45
N TYR A 72 -4.15 22.84 -14.54
CA TYR A 72 -3.19 21.72 -14.54
C TYR A 72 -1.91 22.03 -15.31
N GLY A 73 -1.41 23.26 -15.18
CA GLY A 73 -0.11 23.65 -15.76
C GLY A 73 -0.05 23.59 -17.29
N GLY A 74 -1.20 23.67 -17.97
CA GLY A 74 -1.29 23.59 -19.43
C GLY A 74 -1.32 22.17 -19.99
N GLU A 75 -1.48 21.14 -19.14
CA GLU A 75 -1.65 19.76 -19.62
C GLU A 75 -2.92 19.67 -20.50
N ALA A 76 -2.74 19.15 -21.72
CA ALA A 76 -3.82 18.98 -22.68
C ALA A 76 -4.99 18.20 -22.07
N GLU A 77 -6.20 18.57 -22.46
CA GLU A 77 -7.41 17.89 -22.03
C GLU A 77 -7.33 16.39 -22.35
N MET A 78 -7.85 15.55 -21.45
CA MET A 78 -7.79 14.08 -21.54
C MET A 78 -6.38 13.47 -21.56
N SER A 79 -5.32 14.27 -21.40
CA SER A 79 -3.94 13.78 -21.31
C SER A 79 -3.64 13.23 -19.92
N LEU A 80 -3.07 12.04 -19.89
CA LEU A 80 -2.54 11.38 -18.70
C LEU A 80 -1.01 11.30 -18.79
N ASP A 81 -0.39 12.37 -19.29
CA ASP A 81 1.05 12.38 -19.44
C ASP A 81 1.71 12.16 -18.10
N ARG A 82 2.52 11.13 -18.05
CA ARG A 82 3.28 10.80 -16.85
C ARG A 82 4.44 11.75 -16.87
N ASN A 83 4.25 12.95 -16.33
CA ASN A 83 5.38 13.78 -15.93
C ASN A 83 6.21 12.91 -14.96
N PRO A 84 7.37 12.38 -15.40
CA PRO A 84 8.11 11.45 -14.59
C PRO A 84 8.55 12.26 -13.38
N VAL A 85 8.06 11.89 -12.21
CA VAL A 85 8.53 12.51 -10.97
C VAL A 85 9.99 12.14 -10.88
N THR A 86 10.86 13.09 -11.20
CA THR A 86 12.29 12.82 -11.27
C THR A 86 12.75 12.49 -9.85
N ALA A 87 13.67 11.53 -9.69
CA ALA A 87 14.18 11.17 -8.37
C ALA A 87 14.78 12.37 -7.61
N SER A 88 15.22 13.42 -8.33
CA SER A 88 15.62 14.70 -7.78
C SER A 88 14.49 15.45 -7.09
N ASP A 89 13.29 15.50 -7.70
CA ASP A 89 12.14 16.20 -7.14
C ASP A 89 11.64 15.50 -5.88
N LEU A 90 11.57 14.17 -5.94
CA LEU A 90 11.23 13.34 -4.78
C LEU A 90 12.29 13.49 -3.68
N GLY A 91 13.58 13.51 -4.03
CA GLY A 91 14.71 13.66 -3.10
C GLY A 91 14.72 15.02 -2.39
N ILE A 92 14.35 16.10 -3.08
CA ILE A 92 14.22 17.43 -2.48
C ILE A 92 13.08 17.46 -1.47
N VAL A 93 11.92 16.87 -1.80
CA VAL A 93 10.77 16.79 -0.91
C VAL A 93 11.07 15.90 0.30
N LEU A 94 11.61 14.70 0.08
CA LEU A 94 12.02 13.78 1.15
C LEU A 94 13.13 14.36 2.03
N GLY A 95 14.09 15.11 1.45
CA GLY A 95 15.15 15.78 2.20
C GLY A 95 14.63 16.88 3.13
N ARG A 96 13.62 17.66 2.70
CA ARG A 96 12.93 18.64 3.56
C ARG A 96 12.12 17.96 4.68
N ILE A 97 11.43 16.88 4.37
CA ILE A 97 10.68 16.12 5.38
C ILE A 97 11.65 15.48 6.38
N GLY A 98 12.72 14.83 5.92
CA GLY A 98 13.72 14.19 6.78
C GLY A 98 14.43 15.16 7.72
N SER A 99 14.77 16.37 7.24
CA SER A 99 15.41 17.41 8.06
C SER A 99 14.47 18.01 9.11
N THR A 100 13.16 18.06 8.86
CA THR A 100 12.17 18.54 9.85
C THR A 100 11.82 17.48 10.90
N VAL A 101 11.89 16.19 10.55
CA VAL A 101 11.56 15.06 11.44
C VAL A 101 12.68 14.76 12.46
N GLY A 102 13.93 15.16 12.19
CA GLY A 102 15.05 14.99 13.13
C GLY A 102 14.92 15.80 14.43
N ALA A 103 14.12 16.87 14.43
CA ALA A 103 13.78 17.64 15.62
C ALA A 103 12.39 17.19 16.12
N ARG A 104 12.30 16.75 17.38
CA ARG A 104 11.07 16.32 18.10
C ARG A 104 9.75 16.67 17.35
N PRO A 105 9.05 15.68 16.79
CA PRO A 105 7.86 15.93 15.99
C PRO A 105 6.72 16.42 16.90
N SER A 106 6.43 17.72 16.88
CA SER A 106 5.12 18.22 17.27
C SER A 106 4.17 18.03 16.08
N GLU A 107 3.02 17.37 16.25
CA GLU A 107 2.04 17.06 15.20
C GLU A 107 1.72 18.26 14.28
N ALA A 108 1.65 19.46 14.86
CA ALA A 108 1.42 20.71 14.13
C ALA A 108 2.47 21.00 13.03
N ARG A 109 3.72 20.55 13.20
CA ARG A 109 4.81 20.83 12.24
C ARG A 109 4.79 19.91 11.03
N VAL A 110 4.30 18.68 11.17
CA VAL A 110 4.18 17.73 10.06
C VAL A 110 3.13 18.22 9.07
N LEU A 111 1.97 18.65 9.57
CA LEU A 111 0.92 19.25 8.75
C LEU A 111 1.40 20.52 8.03
N THR A 112 2.27 21.33 8.64
CA THR A 112 2.84 22.52 7.98
C THR A 112 4.00 22.23 7.05
N ALA A 113 4.74 21.12 7.24
CA ALA A 113 5.80 20.68 6.31
C ALA A 113 5.20 20.19 4.98
N PHE A 114 3.96 19.73 5.01
CA PHE A 114 3.07 19.67 3.84
C PHE A 114 2.52 21.07 3.49
N SER A 115 3.38 22.10 3.47
CA SER A 115 2.93 23.43 3.04
C SER A 115 2.30 23.29 1.67
N ARG A 116 1.23 24.08 1.44
CA ARG A 116 0.51 24.12 0.18
C ARG A 116 1.46 24.11 -1.01
N GLU A 117 2.62 24.79 -0.96
CA GLU A 117 3.57 24.80 -2.09
C GLU A 117 4.04 23.41 -2.56
N ALA A 118 4.36 22.47 -1.67
CA ALA A 118 4.89 21.16 -2.11
C ALA A 118 3.79 20.30 -2.74
N LEU A 119 2.60 20.29 -2.13
CA LEU A 119 1.40 19.66 -2.69
C LEU A 119 0.89 20.37 -3.95
N VAL A 120 1.04 21.69 -4.05
CA VAL A 120 0.64 22.49 -5.22
C VAL A 120 1.57 22.22 -6.39
N ASN A 121 2.88 22.09 -6.17
CA ASN A 121 3.81 21.79 -7.27
C ASN A 121 3.75 20.33 -7.73
N LEU A 122 3.47 19.38 -6.83
CA LEU A 122 3.13 18.01 -7.22
C LEU A 122 1.74 17.95 -7.89
N GLY A 123 0.80 18.77 -7.42
CA GLY A 123 -0.62 18.76 -7.80
C GLY A 123 -0.98 19.44 -9.12
N ARG A 124 -0.02 20.00 -9.86
CA ARG A 124 -0.31 20.60 -11.18
C ARG A 124 -0.55 19.57 -12.27
N SER A 125 -0.19 18.30 -12.07
CA SER A 125 -0.51 17.26 -13.05
C SER A 125 -1.86 16.61 -12.75
N ARG A 126 -2.69 16.41 -13.79
CA ARG A 126 -3.99 15.73 -13.70
C ARG A 126 -3.85 14.35 -13.05
N LEU A 127 -2.82 13.59 -13.46
CA LEU A 127 -2.54 12.27 -12.93
C LEU A 127 -2.19 12.31 -11.44
N ASN A 128 -1.50 13.35 -10.96
CA ASN A 128 -1.15 13.45 -9.56
C ASN A 128 -2.37 13.75 -8.68
N THR A 129 -3.30 14.58 -9.15
CA THR A 129 -4.57 14.83 -8.46
C THR A 129 -5.39 13.53 -8.33
N ILE A 130 -5.46 12.74 -9.39
CA ILE A 130 -6.15 11.44 -9.37
C ILE A 130 -5.45 10.44 -8.42
N ARG A 131 -4.12 10.38 -8.45
CA ARG A 131 -3.34 9.55 -7.51
C ARG A 131 -3.53 9.98 -6.06
N LEU A 132 -3.62 11.28 -5.80
CA LEU A 132 -3.88 11.81 -4.46
C LEU A 132 -5.26 11.38 -3.97
N ALA A 133 -6.29 11.42 -4.82
CA ALA A 133 -7.63 10.93 -4.49
C ALA A 133 -7.64 9.42 -4.16
N ALA A 134 -6.86 8.62 -4.89
CA ALA A 134 -6.65 7.20 -4.60
C ALA A 134 -5.89 6.96 -3.27
N HIS A 135 -4.96 7.85 -2.94
CA HIS A 135 -4.06 7.68 -1.81
C HIS A 135 -4.76 7.83 -0.44
N VAL A 136 -5.75 8.71 -0.33
CA VAL A 136 -6.40 9.04 0.95
C VAL A 136 -7.04 7.81 1.62
N PRO A 137 -7.87 6.99 0.93
CA PRO A 137 -8.43 5.76 1.51
C PRO A 137 -7.39 4.72 1.96
N LEU A 138 -6.20 4.74 1.37
CA LEU A 138 -5.16 3.74 1.61
C LEU A 138 -4.19 4.12 2.73
N MET A 139 -4.24 5.37 3.24
CA MET A 139 -3.34 5.83 4.32
C MET A 139 -3.35 4.91 5.55
N PRO A 140 -4.52 4.40 6.01
CA PRO A 140 -4.56 3.51 7.18
C PRO A 140 -3.88 2.14 6.96
N LEU A 141 -3.65 1.73 5.71
CA LEU A 141 -2.99 0.46 5.39
C LEU A 141 -1.46 0.55 5.45
N ALA A 142 -0.91 1.76 5.55
CA ALA A 142 0.52 1.93 5.57
C ALA A 142 1.17 1.23 6.77
N PRO A 143 2.26 0.48 6.54
CA PRO A 143 3.01 -0.16 7.61
C PRO A 143 3.78 0.88 8.42
N VAL A 144 3.90 0.69 9.73
CA VAL A 144 4.62 1.62 10.62
C VAL A 144 6.13 1.62 10.35
N ASN A 145 6.67 0.47 9.92
CA ASN A 145 8.07 0.29 9.55
C ASN A 145 8.10 -0.36 8.17
N VAL A 146 8.66 0.34 7.19
CA VAL A 146 8.95 -0.27 5.89
C VAL A 146 10.39 -0.77 5.93
N GLY A 147 10.61 -1.98 5.44
CA GLY A 147 11.93 -2.62 5.44
C GLY A 147 12.07 -3.70 6.52
N HIS A 148 13.33 -3.99 6.88
CA HIS A 148 13.67 -5.10 7.74
C HIS A 148 13.39 -4.76 9.22
N ASP A 149 12.17 -5.04 9.69
CA ASP A 149 11.91 -5.10 11.13
C ASP A 149 12.46 -6.42 11.68
N SER A 150 13.62 -6.36 12.32
CA SER A 150 14.28 -7.50 12.95
C SER A 150 13.49 -8.05 14.15
N ARG A 151 12.52 -7.30 14.68
CA ARG A 151 11.67 -7.69 15.81
C ARG A 151 10.22 -7.28 15.56
N PRO A 152 9.49 -8.01 14.68
CA PRO A 152 8.06 -7.80 14.51
C PRO A 152 7.36 -8.10 15.83
N SER A 153 6.47 -7.20 16.27
CA SER A 153 5.67 -7.38 17.48
C SER A 153 4.23 -6.98 17.22
N ILE A 154 3.30 -7.58 17.96
CA ILE A 154 1.86 -7.28 17.85
C ILE A 154 1.58 -5.81 18.18
N GLY A 155 2.26 -5.25 19.19
CA GLY A 155 2.12 -3.83 19.54
C GLY A 155 2.50 -2.88 18.41
N LYS A 156 3.53 -3.20 17.61
CA LYS A 156 3.86 -2.42 16.40
C LYS A 156 2.81 -2.54 15.30
N ALA A 157 2.11 -3.68 15.22
CA ALA A 157 1.05 -3.90 14.24
C ALA A 157 -0.23 -3.10 14.55
N ILE A 158 -0.50 -2.85 15.83
CA ILE A 158 -1.66 -2.04 16.29
C ILE A 158 -1.51 -0.55 15.91
N GLY A 159 -0.28 -0.10 15.68
CA GLY A 159 0.01 1.26 15.19
C GLY A 159 0.47 2.20 16.30
N SER A 160 1.31 3.15 15.92
CA SER A 160 1.66 4.33 16.73
C SER A 160 1.35 5.58 15.92
N GLU A 161 1.40 6.76 16.53
CA GLU A 161 1.25 8.06 15.83
C GLU A 161 2.18 8.18 14.60
N ARG A 162 3.31 7.45 14.58
CA ARG A 162 4.23 7.38 13.43
C ARG A 162 3.63 6.72 12.17
N LYS A 163 2.47 6.08 12.27
CA LYS A 163 1.82 5.39 11.15
C LYS A 163 1.37 6.36 10.05
N LEU A 164 0.99 7.59 10.41
CA LEU A 164 0.65 8.61 9.41
C LEU A 164 1.89 9.05 8.63
N LEU A 165 3.00 9.26 9.33
CA LEU A 165 4.27 9.57 8.69
C LEU A 165 4.71 8.46 7.75
N SER A 166 4.47 7.20 8.12
CA SER A 166 4.87 6.09 7.29
C SER A 166 4.03 5.90 6.04
N ALA A 167 2.77 6.31 6.10
CA ALA A 167 1.89 6.39 4.94
C ALA A 167 2.49 7.26 3.83
N PHE A 168 2.97 8.45 4.17
CA PHE A 168 3.49 9.39 3.18
C PHE A 168 4.73 8.90 2.43
N TYR A 169 5.60 8.13 3.06
CA TYR A 169 6.79 7.63 2.36
C TYR A 169 6.54 6.25 1.71
N TYR A 170 5.62 5.43 2.23
CA TYR A 170 5.37 4.09 1.69
C TYR A 170 4.45 4.12 0.48
N GLN A 171 3.35 4.87 0.59
CA GLN A 171 2.27 4.81 -0.38
C GLN A 171 2.65 5.23 -1.80
N PRO A 172 3.53 6.23 -2.04
CA PRO A 172 3.96 6.58 -3.40
C PRO A 172 4.60 5.40 -4.16
N PHE A 173 5.18 4.44 -3.43
CA PHE A 173 5.78 3.24 -4.01
C PHE A 173 4.81 2.07 -4.00
N ALA A 174 3.96 1.95 -2.98
CA ALA A 174 3.05 0.82 -2.86
C ALA A 174 1.79 0.93 -3.72
N LEU A 175 1.49 2.10 -4.29
CA LEU A 175 0.28 2.40 -5.05
C LEU A 175 0.62 2.70 -6.52
N ALA A 176 -0.06 2.03 -7.43
CA ALA A 176 -0.09 2.38 -8.84
C ALA A 176 -1.53 2.66 -9.27
N VAL A 177 -1.72 3.77 -9.99
CA VAL A 177 -2.99 4.10 -10.67
C VAL A 177 -2.73 4.04 -12.16
N THR A 178 -3.47 3.19 -12.85
CA THR A 178 -3.41 2.98 -14.29
C THR A 178 -4.80 3.09 -14.89
N PHE A 179 -4.89 3.31 -16.21
CA PHE A 179 -6.16 3.47 -16.91
C PHE A 179 -6.18 2.44 -18.04
N PRO A 180 -6.84 1.29 -17.87
CA PRO A 180 -6.98 0.34 -18.96
C PRO A 180 -7.82 0.97 -20.09
N GLY A 181 -7.45 0.69 -21.33
CA GLY A 181 -8.15 1.22 -22.52
C GLY A 181 -7.59 2.53 -23.07
N LEU A 182 -6.55 3.11 -22.48
CA LEU A 182 -5.84 4.25 -23.08
C LEU A 182 -5.18 3.88 -24.41
N GLN A 183 -5.35 4.75 -25.41
CA GLN A 183 -4.56 4.71 -26.64
C GLN A 183 -3.41 5.71 -26.53
N GLY A 184 -2.28 5.26 -26.01
CA GLY A 184 -1.14 6.10 -25.70
C GLY A 184 -1.36 6.90 -24.41
N VAL A 185 -1.30 8.23 -24.51
CA VAL A 185 -1.34 9.14 -23.35
C VAL A 185 -2.72 9.77 -23.16
N VAL A 186 -3.61 9.64 -24.15
CA VAL A 186 -4.92 10.31 -24.15
C VAL A 186 -6.02 9.31 -23.85
N ALA A 187 -6.89 9.65 -22.91
CA ALA A 187 -8.10 8.90 -22.65
C ALA A 187 -9.13 9.16 -23.75
N THR A 188 -9.59 8.11 -24.42
CA THR A 188 -10.59 8.20 -25.48
C THR A 188 -11.88 7.48 -25.06
N GLY A 189 -13.01 8.12 -25.34
CA GLY A 189 -14.33 7.56 -25.06
C GLY A 189 -15.08 8.23 -23.90
N PRO A 190 -16.39 7.93 -23.77
CA PRO A 190 -17.24 8.50 -22.73
C PRO A 190 -17.05 7.84 -21.36
N GLU A 191 -16.36 6.70 -21.30
CA GLU A 191 -16.11 5.91 -20.10
C GLU A 191 -14.64 5.97 -19.70
N ILE A 192 -14.39 6.30 -18.44
CA ILE A 192 -13.05 6.31 -17.84
C ILE A 192 -12.98 5.15 -16.85
N THR A 193 -12.07 4.21 -17.13
CA THR A 193 -11.76 3.12 -16.19
C THR A 193 -10.48 3.46 -15.44
N ALA A 194 -10.56 3.57 -14.12
CA ALA A 194 -9.40 3.67 -13.25
C ALA A 194 -9.11 2.30 -12.63
N ARG A 195 -7.88 1.81 -12.79
CA ARG A 195 -7.34 0.65 -12.12
C ARG A 195 -6.41 1.11 -11.01
N VAL A 196 -6.69 0.66 -9.79
CA VAL A 196 -5.82 0.88 -8.65
C VAL A 196 -5.20 -0.45 -8.25
N THR A 197 -3.87 -0.47 -8.22
CA THR A 197 -3.07 -1.59 -7.76
C THR A 197 -2.30 -1.18 -6.51
N TYR A 198 -2.38 -1.99 -5.46
CA TYR A 198 -1.72 -1.74 -4.18
C TYR A 198 -0.92 -2.95 -3.68
N ALA A 199 0.34 -2.73 -3.29
CA ALA A 199 1.16 -3.72 -2.61
C ALA A 199 0.90 -3.67 -1.10
N TYR A 200 0.05 -4.57 -0.61
CA TYR A 200 -0.25 -4.68 0.82
C TYR A 200 0.84 -5.47 1.57
N GLN A 201 1.43 -4.89 2.61
CA GLN A 201 2.45 -5.57 3.43
C GLN A 201 1.81 -6.47 4.49
N CYS A 202 2.12 -7.76 4.45
CA CYS A 202 1.60 -8.72 5.43
C CYS A 202 2.38 -8.66 6.75
N THR A 203 1.67 -8.35 7.83
CA THR A 203 2.24 -8.07 9.16
C THR A 203 2.17 -9.25 10.12
N VAL A 204 1.23 -10.19 9.95
CA VAL A 204 1.04 -11.30 10.89
C VAL A 204 2.19 -12.29 10.78
N PRO A 205 2.94 -12.55 11.88
CA PRO A 205 4.00 -13.54 11.89
C PRO A 205 3.49 -14.92 11.47
N LEU A 206 4.39 -15.76 10.94
CA LEU A 206 4.08 -17.10 10.41
C LEU A 206 3.14 -17.09 9.18
N ALA A 207 1.93 -16.54 9.29
CA ALA A 207 0.93 -16.44 8.22
C ALA A 207 1.47 -15.69 6.99
N ARG A 208 2.24 -14.59 7.18
CA ARG A 208 2.86 -13.87 6.06
C ARG A 208 3.80 -14.72 5.22
N ARG A 209 4.43 -15.77 5.79
CA ARG A 209 5.31 -16.67 5.05
C ARG A 209 4.53 -17.67 4.18
N ILE A 210 3.29 -17.95 4.57
CA ILE A 210 2.40 -18.91 3.91
C ILE A 210 1.60 -18.21 2.81
N ILE A 211 0.98 -17.07 3.12
CA ILE A 211 -0.03 -16.42 2.27
C ILE A 211 0.62 -15.40 1.31
N CYS A 212 1.71 -14.76 1.73
CA CYS A 212 2.25 -13.59 1.05
C CYS A 212 3.60 -13.89 0.37
N GLN A 213 3.85 -13.19 -0.73
CA GLN A 213 5.00 -13.42 -1.59
C GLN A 213 6.09 -12.39 -1.34
N SER A 214 7.31 -12.67 -1.80
CA SER A 214 8.33 -11.63 -1.83
C SER A 214 7.93 -10.57 -2.87
N PHE A 215 8.43 -9.34 -2.74
CA PHE A 215 8.11 -8.30 -3.73
C PHE A 215 8.60 -8.67 -5.14
N ALA A 216 9.71 -9.42 -5.23
CA ALA A 216 10.28 -9.84 -6.50
C ALA A 216 9.37 -10.83 -7.27
N ASP A 217 8.55 -11.58 -6.55
CA ASP A 217 7.66 -12.62 -7.11
C ASP A 217 6.23 -12.13 -7.36
N LEU A 218 5.92 -10.86 -7.04
CA LEU A 218 4.59 -10.32 -7.29
C LEU A 218 4.32 -10.25 -8.79
N ALA A 219 3.23 -10.89 -9.23
CA ALA A 219 2.78 -10.83 -10.62
C ALA A 219 2.53 -9.40 -11.13
N ILE A 220 2.26 -8.45 -10.21
CA ILE A 220 1.95 -7.06 -10.53
C ILE A 220 3.19 -6.15 -10.55
N LYS A 221 4.38 -6.75 -10.58
CA LYS A 221 5.66 -6.03 -10.59
C LYS A 221 5.82 -5.14 -11.81
N GLU A 222 5.22 -5.47 -12.96
CA GLU A 222 5.32 -4.62 -14.15
C GLU A 222 4.56 -3.31 -13.96
N GLU A 223 3.34 -3.35 -13.42
CA GLU A 223 2.54 -2.13 -13.17
C GLU A 223 3.14 -1.29 -12.02
N LEU A 224 3.67 -1.94 -10.98
CA LEU A 224 4.34 -1.22 -9.89
C LEU A 224 5.74 -0.75 -10.27
N GLY A 225 6.45 -1.49 -11.11
CA GLY A 225 7.88 -1.33 -11.38
C GLY A 225 8.22 0.01 -12.04
N GLU A 226 7.27 0.60 -12.76
CA GLU A 226 7.41 1.95 -13.29
C GLU A 226 7.37 3.03 -12.19
N ALA A 227 6.68 2.75 -11.07
CA ALA A 227 6.64 3.63 -9.89
C ALA A 227 7.69 3.25 -8.83
N PHE A 228 8.16 2.00 -8.83
CA PHE A 228 9.04 1.45 -7.81
C PHE A 228 10.51 1.70 -8.16
N LEU A 229 11.08 2.76 -7.61
CA LEU A 229 12.51 3.04 -7.74
C LEU A 229 13.35 1.83 -7.29
N PRO A 230 14.50 1.54 -7.93
CA PRO A 230 15.41 0.45 -7.55
C PRO A 230 15.88 0.56 -6.09
N LEU A 231 15.86 1.76 -5.51
CA LEU A 231 16.17 2.01 -4.09
C LEU A 231 15.27 1.22 -3.13
N VAL A 232 14.02 0.97 -3.51
CA VAL A 232 13.02 0.30 -2.67
C VAL A 232 13.22 -1.22 -2.66
N GLN A 233 14.00 -1.78 -3.61
CA GLN A 233 14.43 -3.17 -3.54
C GLN A 233 15.21 -3.44 -2.25
N SER A 234 15.93 -2.44 -1.70
CA SER A 234 16.66 -2.55 -0.42
C SER A 234 15.76 -2.73 0.82
N LEU A 235 14.44 -2.54 0.69
CA LEU A 235 13.45 -2.86 1.73
C LEU A 235 13.14 -4.38 1.80
N VAL A 236 14.09 -5.21 1.33
CA VAL A 236 14.14 -6.68 1.03
C VAL A 236 13.47 -7.62 2.06
N GLY A 237 13.08 -7.17 3.25
CA GLY A 237 12.52 -8.03 4.29
C GLY A 237 11.00 -8.26 4.22
N GLY A 238 10.27 -7.42 3.50
CA GLY A 238 8.80 -7.46 3.47
C GLY A 238 8.24 -8.62 2.65
N ARG A 239 7.10 -9.17 3.08
CA ARG A 239 6.25 -10.04 2.23
C ARG A 239 4.95 -9.31 1.95
N PHE A 240 4.52 -9.35 0.71
CA PHE A 240 3.47 -8.52 0.18
C PHE A 240 2.39 -9.37 -0.50
N ARG A 241 1.20 -8.78 -0.60
CA ARG A 241 0.10 -9.27 -1.42
C ARG A 241 -0.31 -8.14 -2.35
N GLY A 242 -0.26 -8.39 -3.66
CA GLY A 242 -0.82 -7.48 -4.64
C GLY A 242 -2.34 -7.51 -4.56
N LEU A 243 -2.95 -6.34 -4.42
CA LEU A 243 -4.39 -6.11 -4.46
C LEU A 243 -4.68 -5.20 -5.64
N GLN A 244 -5.78 -5.44 -6.36
CA GLN A 244 -6.13 -4.68 -7.55
C GLN A 244 -7.64 -4.54 -7.65
N HIS A 245 -8.11 -3.35 -7.99
CA HIS A 245 -9.50 -3.12 -8.33
C HIS A 245 -9.64 -2.13 -9.47
N GLU A 246 -10.70 -2.30 -10.25
CA GLU A 246 -11.04 -1.46 -11.40
C GLU A 246 -12.41 -0.85 -11.18
N THR A 247 -12.56 0.41 -11.53
CA THR A 247 -13.84 1.10 -11.49
C THR A 247 -13.98 1.97 -12.74
N THR A 248 -15.09 1.79 -13.44
CA THR A 248 -15.42 2.53 -14.65
C THR A 248 -16.55 3.52 -14.35
N LEU A 249 -16.35 4.77 -14.72
CA LEU A 249 -17.36 5.83 -14.60
C LEU A 249 -17.49 6.59 -15.92
N LEU A 250 -18.68 7.16 -16.15
CA LEU A 250 -18.97 7.98 -17.32
C LEU A 250 -18.55 9.43 -17.07
N ILE A 251 -18.05 10.09 -18.11
CA ILE A 251 -17.77 11.53 -18.09
C ILE A 251 -19.11 12.28 -18.09
N GLN A 252 -19.32 13.16 -17.10
CA GLN A 252 -20.62 13.81 -16.88
C GLN A 252 -21.07 14.70 -18.05
N ASP A 253 -20.12 15.29 -18.78
CA ASP A 253 -20.39 16.20 -19.91
C ASP A 253 -20.24 15.56 -21.29
N ALA A 254 -20.02 14.24 -21.37
CA ALA A 254 -19.93 13.57 -22.66
C ALA A 254 -21.31 13.57 -23.35
N PRO A 255 -21.40 13.90 -24.65
CA PRO A 255 -22.66 13.84 -25.39
C PRO A 255 -23.13 12.39 -25.45
N TYR A 256 -24.13 12.04 -24.63
CA TYR A 256 -24.70 10.70 -24.59
C TYR A 256 -25.87 10.60 -25.57
N GLU A 257 -25.79 9.61 -26.46
CA GLU A 257 -26.95 9.15 -27.21
C GLU A 257 -27.65 8.07 -26.36
N TYR A 258 -28.81 8.39 -25.77
CA TYR A 258 -29.58 7.43 -24.99
C TYR A 258 -30.06 6.30 -25.90
N ARG A 259 -29.33 5.18 -25.92
CA ARG A 259 -29.81 3.95 -26.54
C ARG A 259 -30.79 3.27 -25.58
N ALA A 260 -32.08 3.42 -25.82
CA ALA A 260 -33.09 2.67 -25.10
C ALA A 260 -32.78 1.16 -25.24
N ARG A 261 -32.50 0.48 -24.13
CA ARG A 261 -32.36 -0.98 -24.12
C ARG A 261 -33.74 -1.54 -24.46
N GLY A 262 -33.88 -2.09 -25.66
CA GLY A 262 -35.07 -2.85 -26.04
C GLY A 262 -35.24 -4.00 -25.04
N TYR A 263 -36.34 -3.98 -24.30
CA TYR A 263 -36.78 -5.08 -23.45
C TYR A 263 -37.38 -6.20 -24.28
#